data_AF-A0A4Y9NF20-F1
#
_entry.id   AF-A0A4Y9NF20-F1
#
_cell.length_a   1.000
_cell.length_b   1.000
_cell.length_c   1.000
_cell.angle_alpha   90.00
_cell.angle_beta   90.00
_cell.angle_gamma   90.00
#
_symmetry.space_group_name_H-M   'P 1'
#
loop_
_entity.id
_entity.type
_entity.pdbx_description
1 polymer ?
#
loop_
_entity_poly.entity_id
_entity_poly.type
_entity_poly.pdbx_seq_one_letter_code
_entity_poly.pdbx_strand_id
1 'polypeptide(L)'
;MTALLWSVANRTDGRFEADDVELMPRANTADVVELLAAGVLTRDGSQLVLPDFAATQTSRDELEVLENARRRDREKKARQRAEKAGVPGDSHSGHPPGRIPGTTQAGRQAGRQEGQEHLQDPEEEEVAVALADYRGGPVEWSRGTA
;
A
#
# COMPACT_ATOMS: atom_id res chain seq x y z
N MET A 1 -26.43 -3.35 0.03
CA MET A 1 -25.03 -2.87 -0.19
C MET A 1 -24.41 -2.25 1.07
N THR A 2 -24.85 -2.65 2.27
CA THR A 2 -24.34 -2.17 3.56
C THR A 2 -23.32 -3.14 4.17
N ALA A 3 -23.46 -4.45 3.94
CA ALA A 3 -22.55 -5.48 4.43
C ALA A 3 -21.10 -5.33 3.91
N LEU A 4 -20.91 -5.00 2.62
CA LEU A 4 -19.57 -4.75 2.06
C LEU A 4 -18.89 -3.57 2.73
N LEU A 5 -19.59 -2.44 2.84
CA LEU A 5 -19.08 -1.23 3.48
C LEU A 5 -18.71 -1.49 4.94
N TRP A 6 -19.56 -2.21 5.66
CA TRP A 6 -19.29 -2.62 7.04
C TRP A 6 -18.06 -3.53 7.14
N SER A 7 -17.93 -4.50 6.24
CA SER A 7 -16.80 -5.45 6.22
C SER A 7 -15.46 -4.73 5.98
N VAL A 8 -15.43 -3.77 5.06
CA VAL A 8 -14.23 -2.94 4.79
C VAL A 8 -13.90 -2.05 5.99
N ALA A 9 -14.91 -1.40 6.58
CA ALA A 9 -14.71 -0.51 7.72
C ALA A 9 -14.16 -1.24 8.96
N ASN A 10 -14.61 -2.47 9.18
CA ASN A 10 -14.21 -3.30 10.32
C ASN A 10 -13.06 -4.28 10.01
N ARG A 11 -12.54 -4.26 8.77
CA ARG A 11 -11.46 -5.15 8.30
C ARG A 11 -11.74 -6.64 8.59
N THR A 12 -12.96 -7.09 8.34
CA THR A 12 -13.38 -8.48 8.61
C THR A 12 -13.22 -9.42 7.42
N ASP A 13 -12.63 -8.95 6.33
CA ASP A 13 -12.40 -9.73 5.10
C ASP A 13 -13.67 -10.36 4.50
N GLY A 14 -14.81 -9.69 4.70
CA GLY A 14 -16.11 -10.16 4.23
C GLY A 14 -16.66 -11.35 5.00
N ARG A 15 -16.07 -11.71 6.14
CA ARG A 15 -16.52 -12.80 7.03
C ARG A 15 -17.15 -12.20 8.29
N PHE A 16 -18.28 -12.75 8.72
CA PHE A 16 -18.95 -12.32 9.95
C PHE A 16 -19.93 -13.39 10.45
N GLU A 17 -20.28 -13.33 11.72
CA GLU A 17 -21.28 -14.21 12.34
C GLU A 17 -22.70 -13.73 12.01
N ALA A 18 -23.70 -14.58 12.21
CA ALA A 18 -25.08 -14.20 11.98
C ALA A 18 -25.50 -13.00 12.85
N ASP A 19 -25.03 -12.96 14.10
CA ASP A 19 -25.34 -11.91 15.07
C ASP A 19 -24.70 -10.55 14.68
N ASP A 20 -23.58 -10.57 13.96
CA ASP A 20 -22.93 -9.34 13.45
C ASP A 20 -23.80 -8.59 12.44
N VAL A 21 -24.77 -9.28 11.81
CA VAL A 21 -25.71 -8.65 10.86
C VAL A 21 -26.56 -7.59 11.56
N GLU A 22 -26.87 -7.77 12.85
CA GLU A 22 -27.62 -6.76 13.63
C GLU A 22 -26.80 -5.49 13.89
N LEU A 23 -25.47 -5.59 13.81
CA LEU A 23 -24.55 -4.46 13.94
C LEU A 23 -24.42 -3.67 12.62
N MET A 24 -24.90 -4.23 11.51
CA MET A 24 -24.81 -3.58 10.22
C MET A 24 -25.95 -2.57 10.03
N PRO A 25 -25.65 -1.33 9.62
CA PRO A 25 -26.68 -0.34 9.37
C PRO A 25 -27.71 -0.85 8.36
N ARG A 26 -28.99 -0.83 8.75
CA ARG A 26 -30.14 -1.22 7.91
C ARG A 26 -30.12 -2.69 7.45
N ALA A 27 -29.38 -3.57 8.12
CA ALA A 27 -29.53 -5.01 7.96
C ALA A 27 -30.23 -5.61 9.18
N ASN A 28 -30.94 -6.71 8.98
CA ASN A 28 -31.58 -7.47 10.03
C ASN A 28 -31.21 -8.95 9.88
N THR A 29 -31.07 -9.66 11.00
CA THR A 29 -30.88 -11.12 11.05
C THR A 29 -31.99 -11.87 10.33
N ALA A 30 -33.22 -11.34 10.32
CA ALA A 30 -34.34 -11.88 9.56
C ALA A 30 -34.10 -11.92 8.04
N ASP A 31 -33.32 -10.97 7.50
CA ASP A 31 -33.06 -10.85 6.07
C ASP A 31 -31.97 -11.83 5.59
N VAL A 32 -31.24 -12.47 6.51
CA VAL A 32 -30.12 -13.38 6.19
C VAL A 32 -30.56 -14.51 5.26
N VAL A 33 -31.76 -15.06 5.47
CA VAL A 33 -32.29 -16.14 4.61
C VAL A 33 -32.47 -15.64 3.18
N GLU A 34 -33.01 -14.45 2.99
CA GLU A 34 -33.19 -13.84 1.67
C GLU A 34 -31.85 -13.50 1.02
N LEU A 35 -30.87 -13.01 1.80
CA LEU A 35 -29.53 -12.69 1.31
C LEU A 35 -28.75 -13.93 0.88
N LEU A 36 -28.91 -15.04 1.60
CA LEU A 36 -28.37 -16.35 1.21
C LEU A 36 -29.04 -16.87 -0.07
N ALA A 37 -30.38 -16.76 -0.16
CA ALA A 37 -31.13 -17.19 -1.33
C ALA A 37 -30.78 -16.35 -2.58
N ALA A 38 -30.49 -15.06 -2.40
CA ALA A 38 -30.05 -14.16 -3.45
C ALA A 38 -28.56 -14.32 -3.84
N GLY A 39 -27.80 -15.16 -3.13
CA GLY A 39 -26.37 -15.36 -3.36
C GLY A 39 -25.49 -14.16 -2.99
N VAL A 40 -26.06 -13.17 -2.29
CA VAL A 40 -25.31 -12.00 -1.78
C VAL A 40 -24.38 -12.42 -0.65
N LEU A 41 -24.85 -13.37 0.17
CA LEU A 41 -24.06 -14.04 1.19
C LEU A 41 -23.97 -15.52 0.87
N THR A 42 -22.89 -16.14 1.31
CA THR A 42 -22.73 -17.60 1.34
C THR A 42 -22.45 -18.05 2.76
N ARG A 43 -22.70 -19.33 3.04
CA ARG A 43 -22.44 -19.92 4.35
C ARG A 43 -21.17 -20.76 4.29
N ASP A 44 -20.22 -20.46 5.17
CA ASP A 44 -18.98 -21.20 5.38
C ASP A 44 -18.95 -21.69 6.84
N GLY A 45 -19.45 -22.91 7.06
CA GLY A 45 -19.64 -23.46 8.41
C GLY A 45 -20.63 -22.62 9.24
N SER A 46 -20.14 -22.02 10.33
CA SER A 46 -20.92 -21.12 11.19
C SER A 46 -20.90 -19.65 10.73
N GLN A 47 -20.06 -19.30 9.77
CA GLN A 47 -19.86 -17.93 9.32
C GLN A 47 -20.65 -17.62 8.04
N LEU A 48 -21.01 -16.34 7.90
CA LEU A 48 -21.51 -15.76 6.66
C LEU A 48 -20.34 -15.10 5.93
N VAL A 49 -20.32 -15.24 4.61
CA VAL A 49 -19.23 -14.78 3.76
C VAL A 49 -19.80 -13.94 2.62
N LEU A 50 -19.17 -12.80 2.33
CA LEU A 50 -19.34 -12.07 1.08
C LEU A 50 -18.42 -12.69 0.01
N PRO A 51 -18.97 -13.44 -0.98
CA PRO A 51 -18.15 -14.15 -1.96
C PRO A 51 -17.29 -13.19 -2.80
N ASP A 52 -17.81 -12.01 -3.14
CA ASP A 52 -17.12 -11.04 -3.99
C ASP A 52 -16.10 -10.17 -3.24
N PHE A 53 -15.95 -10.34 -1.91
CA PHE A 53 -15.03 -9.52 -1.13
C PHE A 53 -13.59 -9.70 -1.61
N ALA A 54 -13.09 -10.93 -1.66
CA ALA A 54 -11.72 -11.23 -2.05
C ALA A 54 -11.41 -10.84 -3.51
N ALA A 55 -12.41 -10.81 -4.38
CA ALA A 55 -12.24 -10.41 -5.77
C ALA A 55 -12.18 -8.89 -5.96
N THR A 56 -12.75 -8.10 -5.05
CA THR A 56 -12.94 -6.66 -5.23
C THR A 56 -12.24 -5.79 -4.19
N GLN A 57 -11.85 -6.36 -3.05
CA GLN A 57 -11.26 -5.65 -1.92
C GLN A 57 -9.90 -6.22 -1.54
N THR A 58 -9.05 -5.35 -0.99
CA THR A 58 -7.80 -5.73 -0.33
C THR A 58 -8.11 -6.27 1.06
N SER A 59 -7.52 -7.41 1.40
CA SER A 59 -7.64 -8.05 2.71
C SER A 59 -6.93 -7.28 3.81
N ARG A 60 -7.30 -7.56 5.06
CA ARG A 60 -6.63 -7.02 6.25
C ARG A 60 -5.13 -7.33 6.25
N ASP A 61 -4.76 -8.56 5.97
CA ASP A 61 -3.37 -9.01 6.03
C ASP A 61 -2.50 -8.29 4.98
N GLU A 62 -3.02 -8.08 3.76
CA GLU A 62 -2.36 -7.27 2.74
C GLU A 62 -2.18 -5.80 3.17
N LEU A 63 -3.19 -5.22 3.82
CA LEU A 63 -3.07 -3.87 4.37
C LEU A 63 -1.99 -3.78 5.46
N GLU A 64 -1.92 -4.78 6.35
CA GLU A 64 -0.90 -4.86 7.39
C GLU A 64 0.52 -4.96 6.82
N VAL A 65 0.71 -5.79 5.78
CA VAL A 65 1.99 -5.89 5.06
C VAL A 65 2.41 -4.52 4.50
N LEU A 66 1.49 -3.82 3.83
CA LEU A 66 1.76 -2.49 3.27
C LEU A 66 2.02 -1.43 4.36
N GLU A 67 1.28 -1.46 5.46
CA GLU A 67 1.50 -0.57 6.61
C GLU A 67 2.87 -0.81 7.25
N ASN A 68 3.28 -2.07 7.40
CA ASN A 68 4.60 -2.45 7.91
C ASN A 68 5.74 -2.01 6.97
N ALA A 69 5.59 -2.20 5.67
CA ALA A 69 6.57 -1.75 4.67
C ALA A 69 6.77 -0.22 4.74
N ARG A 70 5.65 0.54 4.75
CA ARG A 70 5.70 2.01 4.89
C ARG A 70 6.34 2.46 6.21
N ARG A 71 6.13 1.72 7.31
CA ARG A 71 6.77 2.01 8.59
C ARG A 71 8.28 1.84 8.49
N ARG A 72 8.76 0.71 7.98
CA ARG A 72 10.19 0.42 7.80
C ARG A 72 10.88 1.46 6.91
N ASP A 73 10.24 1.88 5.82
CA ASP A 73 10.77 2.91 4.93
C ASP A 73 10.95 4.27 5.62
N ARG A 74 9.98 4.65 6.47
CA ARG A 74 10.08 5.89 7.26
C ARG A 74 11.21 5.81 8.26
N GLU A 75 11.39 4.68 8.93
CA GLU A 75 12.48 4.44 9.88
C GLU A 75 13.85 4.47 9.18
N LYS A 76 13.99 3.78 8.05
CA LYS A 76 15.22 3.79 7.23
C LYS A 76 15.57 5.21 6.78
N LYS A 77 14.59 5.96 6.27
CA LYS A 77 14.78 7.37 5.87
C LYS A 77 15.12 8.26 7.06
N ALA A 78 14.52 8.04 8.23
CA ALA A 78 14.83 8.80 9.44
C ALA A 78 16.26 8.54 9.90
N ARG A 79 16.71 7.28 9.93
CA ARG A 79 18.08 6.88 10.26
C ARG A 79 19.10 7.52 9.31
N GLN A 80 18.88 7.43 8.00
CA GLN A 80 19.77 8.06 7.01
C GLN A 80 19.87 9.58 7.17
N ARG A 81 18.78 10.26 7.56
CA ARG A 81 18.82 11.70 7.83
C ARG A 81 19.60 12.00 9.11
N ALA A 82 19.44 11.20 10.16
CA ALA A 82 20.19 11.37 11.40
C ALA A 82 21.70 11.17 11.19
N GLU A 83 22.07 10.14 10.43
CA GLU A 83 23.47 9.89 10.03
C GLU A 83 24.05 11.08 9.25
N LYS A 84 23.31 11.61 8.25
CA LYS A 84 23.75 12.78 7.48
C LYS A 84 23.81 14.07 8.30
N ALA A 85 22.95 14.25 9.30
CA ALA A 85 22.98 15.40 10.19
C ALA A 85 24.13 15.33 11.22
N GLY A 86 24.61 14.12 11.53
CA GLY A 86 25.73 13.87 12.44
C GLY A 86 27.11 13.87 11.77
N VAL A 87 27.19 13.84 10.44
CA VAL A 87 28.44 14.06 9.70
C VAL A 87 28.65 15.57 9.53
N PRO A 88 29.67 16.18 10.16
CA PRO A 88 30.06 17.55 9.86
C PRO A 88 30.55 17.57 8.41
N GLY A 89 29.69 18.05 7.51
CA GLY A 89 30.10 18.37 6.16
C GLY A 89 31.08 19.53 6.21
N ASP A 90 32.33 19.22 5.88
CA ASP A 90 33.37 20.14 5.45
C ASP A 90 32.75 21.29 4.65
N SER A 91 32.74 22.48 5.26
CA SER A 91 32.21 23.68 4.64
C SER A 91 33.12 24.05 3.47
N HIS A 92 32.75 23.66 2.25
CA HIS A 92 33.33 24.30 1.07
C HIS A 92 32.86 25.75 1.06
N SER A 93 33.69 26.60 1.67
CA SER A 93 33.61 28.04 1.63
C SER A 93 33.66 28.53 0.18
N GLY A 94 32.67 29.33 -0.21
CA GLY A 94 32.62 29.96 -1.53
C GLY A 94 31.28 30.65 -1.80
N HIS A 95 31.02 31.78 -1.18
CA HIS A 95 29.97 32.73 -1.61
C HIS A 95 30.50 33.61 -2.77
N PRO A 96 29.67 34.19 -3.68
CA PRO A 96 28.41 34.88 -3.35
C PRO A 96 27.20 34.61 -4.29
N PRO A 97 25.98 35.08 -3.94
CA PRO A 97 24.77 34.88 -4.71
C PRO A 97 24.65 35.89 -5.88
N GLY A 98 24.41 35.41 -7.10
CA GLY A 98 24.27 36.29 -8.27
C GLY A 98 23.47 35.66 -9.42
N ARG A 99 22.26 36.20 -9.64
CA ARG A 99 21.43 36.29 -10.86
C ARG A 99 21.37 35.14 -11.91
N ILE A 100 20.14 34.63 -12.07
CA ILE A 100 19.45 33.97 -13.22
C ILE A 100 19.75 34.72 -14.57
N PRO A 101 19.57 34.21 -15.83
CA PRO A 101 19.10 32.91 -16.42
C PRO A 101 20.01 32.34 -17.55
N GLY A 102 19.84 31.07 -17.94
CA GLY A 102 20.36 30.62 -19.25
C GLY A 102 20.38 29.12 -19.46
N THR A 103 19.70 28.70 -20.52
CA THR A 103 19.71 27.36 -21.11
C THR A 103 21.12 26.80 -21.33
N THR A 104 21.40 25.56 -20.93
CA THR A 104 22.04 24.53 -21.79
C THR A 104 22.20 23.21 -21.06
N GLN A 105 21.68 22.17 -21.71
CA GLN A 105 21.97 20.76 -21.48
C GLN A 105 23.45 20.46 -21.80
N ALA A 106 24.24 20.03 -20.83
CA ALA A 106 25.48 19.27 -20.97
C ALA A 106 25.89 18.80 -19.57
N GLY A 107 26.23 17.56 -19.26
CA GLY A 107 26.34 16.32 -20.02
C GLY A 107 26.53 15.19 -19.00
N ARG A 108 26.18 13.96 -19.36
CA ARG A 108 26.60 12.77 -18.61
C ARG A 108 28.12 12.63 -18.77
N GLN A 109 28.88 12.75 -17.69
CA GLN A 109 30.23 12.19 -17.57
C GLN A 109 30.31 11.56 -16.17
N ALA A 110 30.17 10.24 -16.06
CA ALA A 110 31.24 9.27 -16.19
C ALA A 110 32.26 9.41 -15.05
N GLY A 111 31.89 8.86 -13.90
CA GLY A 111 32.76 8.59 -12.75
C GLY A 111 32.36 7.25 -12.14
N ARG A 112 32.64 6.16 -12.87
CA ARG A 112 32.62 4.80 -12.31
C ARG A 112 33.85 4.69 -11.40
N GLN A 113 33.63 4.58 -10.09
CA GLN A 113 34.57 3.88 -9.23
C GLN A 113 33.81 2.78 -8.51
N GLU A 114 34.37 1.59 -8.70
CA GLU A 114 33.88 0.29 -8.30
C GLU A 114 33.91 0.17 -6.77
N GLY A 115 32.79 -0.30 -6.23
CA GLY A 115 32.56 -0.59 -4.82
C GLY A 115 31.33 -1.47 -4.74
N GLN A 116 31.39 -2.61 -5.43
CA GLN A 116 30.35 -3.62 -5.46
C GLN A 116 30.54 -4.49 -4.21
N GLU A 117 29.97 -4.06 -3.08
CA GLU A 117 29.58 -5.01 -2.04
C GLU A 117 28.10 -5.25 -2.18
N HIS A 118 27.83 -6.31 -2.93
CA HIS A 118 26.56 -6.96 -3.10
C HIS A 118 26.11 -7.52 -1.75
N LEU A 119 25.51 -6.68 -0.90
CA LEU A 119 24.51 -7.20 0.05
C LEU A 119 23.26 -7.50 -0.76
N GLN A 120 23.23 -8.70 -1.32
CA GLN A 120 21.98 -9.38 -1.61
C GLN A 120 21.30 -9.58 -0.25
N ASP A 121 20.50 -8.61 0.19
CA ASP A 121 19.55 -8.82 1.26
C ASP A 121 18.52 -9.82 0.71
N PRO A 122 18.39 -11.04 1.25
CA PRO A 122 17.41 -12.02 0.78
C PRO A 122 15.95 -11.52 0.89
N GLU A 123 15.73 -10.40 1.59
CA GLU A 123 14.41 -9.79 1.80
C GLU A 123 13.95 -8.88 0.64
N GLU A 124 14.87 -8.36 -0.20
CA GLU A 124 14.47 -7.58 -1.40
C GLU A 124 13.82 -8.49 -2.46
N GLU A 125 14.22 -9.76 -2.53
CA GLU A 125 13.63 -10.75 -3.43
C GLU A 125 12.22 -11.14 -3.00
N GLU A 126 11.94 -11.27 -1.69
CA GLU A 126 10.62 -11.61 -1.17
C GLU A 126 9.59 -10.48 -1.38
N VAL A 127 10.02 -9.21 -1.21
CA VAL A 127 9.17 -8.04 -1.50
C VAL A 127 8.95 -7.87 -3.00
N ALA A 128 9.96 -8.16 -3.83
CA ALA A 128 9.82 -8.15 -5.28
C ALA A 128 8.88 -9.27 -5.78
N VAL A 129 8.90 -10.46 -5.14
CA VAL A 129 7.96 -11.55 -5.39
C VAL A 129 6.54 -11.15 -5.00
N ALA A 130 6.35 -10.55 -3.81
CA ALA A 130 5.04 -10.04 -3.37
C ALA A 130 4.50 -8.90 -4.27
N LEU A 131 5.38 -8.08 -4.84
CA LEU A 131 5.02 -7.04 -5.80
C LEU A 131 4.76 -7.59 -7.22
N ALA A 132 5.40 -8.71 -7.59
CA ALA A 132 5.21 -9.38 -8.87
C ALA A 132 3.88 -10.14 -8.95
N ASP A 133 3.38 -10.62 -7.81
CA ASP A 133 2.05 -11.24 -7.68
C ASP A 133 0.89 -10.21 -7.66
N TYR A 134 1.21 -8.90 -7.61
CA TYR A 134 0.23 -7.83 -7.72
C TYR A 134 -0.38 -7.76 -9.13
N ARG A 135 -1.58 -8.35 -9.29
CA ARG A 135 -2.39 -8.31 -10.53
C ARG A 135 -3.03 -6.95 -10.87
N GLY A 136 -2.79 -5.92 -10.06
CA GLY A 136 -3.31 -4.57 -10.33
C GLY A 136 -2.55 -3.95 -11.51
N GLY A 137 -3.08 -4.13 -12.72
CA GLY A 137 -2.58 -3.48 -13.93
C GLY A 137 -2.50 -1.96 -13.79
N PRO A 138 -1.76 -1.28 -14.69
CA PRO A 138 -1.58 0.17 -14.63
C PRO A 138 -2.93 0.90 -14.64
N VAL A 139 -3.20 1.67 -13.58
CA VAL A 139 -4.36 2.55 -13.48
C VAL A 139 -4.12 3.76 -14.38
N GLU A 140 -4.86 3.84 -15.48
CA GLU A 140 -4.79 4.94 -16.43
C GLU A 140 -5.56 6.14 -15.86
N TRP A 141 -4.84 7.12 -15.30
CA TRP A 141 -5.45 8.36 -14.82
C TRP A 141 -5.72 9.29 -16.00
N SER A 142 -6.87 9.11 -16.67
CA SER A 142 -7.33 10.06 -17.68
C SER A 142 -7.58 11.42 -17.02
N ARG A 143 -6.70 12.40 -17.26
CA ARG A 143 -6.93 13.79 -16.87
C ARG A 143 -8.04 14.35 -17.75
N GLY A 144 -9.25 14.41 -17.21
CA GLY A 144 -10.36 15.12 -17.84
C GLY A 144 -10.01 16.60 -17.97
N THR A 145 -9.78 17.05 -19.20
CA THR A 145 -9.79 18.46 -19.57
C THR A 145 -11.24 18.91 -19.69
N ALA A 146 -11.63 19.88 -18.85
CA ALA A 146 -12.81 20.70 -19.04
C ALA A 146 -12.58 21.76 -20.11
#